data_AF-A0A0K0D0W5-F1
#
_entry.id   AF-A0A0K0D0W5-F1
#
_cell.length_a   1.000
_cell.length_b   1.000
_cell.length_c   1.000
_cell.angle_alpha   90.00
_cell.angle_beta   90.00
_cell.angle_gamma   90.00
#
_symmetry.space_group_name_H-M   'P 1'
#
loop_
_entity.id
_entity.type
_entity.pdbx_description
1 polymer ?
#
loop_
_entity_poly.entity_id
_entity_poly.type
_entity_poly.pdbx_seq_one_letter_code
_entity_poly.pdbx_strand_id
1 'polypeptide(L)'
;MVFIGKAVDRMAENLRTIPMSEVEQHSNEESCWIIINGKGYPQMYLPLFQVYDVTTFLSEHPGGAEAIMEFAGKDATVAFEDVGHSKDAGEMTEEYLIGAKFSVCSFCLSNLQIRSNLSIMDGFGEITVALNVFWEYVGWRQTAGAVGVAWDKIQSDGILPEYSELNLTWVISECDNTVDAGAIIEWARNGVDVVLGPACPPCTLLTKKSVSNQSTAVISGVVAEYFNFPMVIWAPTFSSVLLSADDYPTMMAPTWSSISQARTLALLFERYRWSEVAVVYYTARIDAIPRCSLIIADLEVGLCCFT
;
A
#
# COMPACT_ATOMS: atom_id res chain seq x y z
N MET A 1 15.55 -4.90 -5.51
CA MET A 1 16.47 -4.00 -4.79
C MET A 1 17.28 -4.79 -3.77
N VAL A 2 18.57 -4.51 -3.46
CA VAL A 2 19.43 -5.29 -2.53
C VAL A 2 20.16 -4.46 -1.40
N PHE A 3 20.95 -5.02 -0.45
CA PHE A 3 21.11 -4.65 0.99
C PHE A 3 22.34 -3.81 1.43
N ILE A 4 22.47 -3.34 2.71
CA ILE A 4 22.74 -4.05 4.02
C ILE A 4 21.91 -3.47 5.22
N GLY A 5 21.52 -4.28 6.23
CA GLY A 5 20.53 -3.92 7.28
C GLY A 5 20.92 -4.04 8.77
N LYS A 6 19.90 -3.99 9.67
CA LYS A 6 19.77 -4.70 10.97
C LYS A 6 18.34 -4.54 11.54
N ALA A 7 17.78 -5.62 12.08
CA ALA A 7 16.41 -5.73 12.57
C ALA A 7 16.22 -5.22 14.00
N VAL A 8 15.01 -4.74 14.32
CA VAL A 8 14.52 -4.66 15.70
C VAL A 8 13.04 -5.05 15.76
N ASP A 9 12.74 -6.12 16.49
CA ASP A 9 11.38 -6.55 16.83
C ASP A 9 10.82 -5.68 17.97
N ARG A 10 9.60 -5.18 17.83
CA ARG A 10 8.70 -4.90 18.98
C ARG A 10 7.28 -5.33 18.66
N MET A 11 6.74 -6.17 19.53
CA MET A 11 5.39 -6.72 19.48
C MET A 11 4.36 -5.64 19.86
N ALA A 12 3.17 -5.69 19.26
CA ALA A 12 2.02 -4.92 19.70
C ALA A 12 1.56 -5.42 21.08
N GLU A 13 1.42 -4.50 22.05
CA GLU A 13 0.92 -4.78 23.39
C GLU A 13 -0.56 -5.19 23.37
N ASN A 14 -1.01 -5.99 24.34
CA ASN A 14 -2.38 -6.49 24.50
C ASN A 14 -3.38 -5.35 24.79
N LEU A 15 -3.84 -4.63 23.77
CA LEU A 15 -4.85 -3.58 23.91
C LEU A 15 -6.26 -4.16 24.14
N ARG A 16 -7.01 -3.57 25.08
CA ARG A 16 -8.43 -3.90 25.35
C ARG A 16 -9.30 -3.56 24.14
N THR A 17 -10.21 -4.46 23.76
CA THR A 17 -11.21 -4.17 22.71
C THR A 17 -12.39 -3.40 23.29
N ILE A 18 -12.76 -2.26 22.69
CA ILE A 18 -13.83 -1.37 23.17
C ILE A 18 -14.86 -1.16 22.03
N PRO A 19 -16.16 -1.48 22.24
CA PRO A 19 -17.20 -1.25 21.24
C PRO A 19 -17.64 0.22 21.19
N MET A 20 -18.18 0.68 20.05
CA MET A 20 -18.68 2.07 19.91
C MET A 20 -19.72 2.44 20.95
N SER A 21 -20.60 1.49 21.30
CA SER A 21 -21.65 1.71 22.29
C SER A 21 -21.10 2.00 23.69
N GLU A 22 -19.86 1.60 23.98
CA GLU A 22 -19.17 1.98 25.21
C GLU A 22 -18.59 3.39 25.07
N VAL A 23 -17.88 3.68 23.97
CA VAL A 23 -17.31 5.02 23.69
C VAL A 23 -18.36 6.13 23.73
N GLU A 24 -19.55 5.89 23.16
CA GLU A 24 -20.67 6.84 23.13
C GLU A 24 -21.16 7.25 24.52
N GLN A 25 -20.87 6.48 25.57
CA GLN A 25 -21.25 6.80 26.96
C GLN A 25 -20.33 7.88 27.58
N HIS A 26 -19.18 8.13 26.98
CA HIS A 26 -18.14 9.04 27.46
C HIS A 26 -18.11 10.32 26.61
N SER A 27 -19.22 11.06 26.65
CA SER A 27 -19.48 12.21 25.77
C SER A 27 -19.62 13.56 26.50
N ASN A 28 -19.05 13.72 27.69
CA ASN A 28 -19.17 14.95 28.49
C ASN A 28 -17.84 15.35 29.17
N GLU A 29 -17.78 16.52 29.80
CA GLU A 29 -16.53 17.06 30.39
C GLU A 29 -15.99 16.24 31.56
N GLU A 30 -16.86 15.52 32.29
CA GLU A 30 -16.46 14.65 33.40
C GLU A 30 -15.98 13.27 32.91
N SER A 31 -16.29 12.92 31.65
CA SER A 31 -15.87 11.69 31.02
C SER A 31 -15.92 11.81 29.50
N CYS A 32 -14.75 12.04 28.89
CA CYS A 32 -14.60 12.35 27.48
C CYS A 32 -13.64 11.37 26.80
N TRP A 33 -14.21 10.46 26.01
CA TRP A 33 -13.43 9.55 25.19
C TRP A 33 -13.55 9.93 23.73
N ILE A 34 -12.44 9.83 23.01
CA ILE A 34 -12.39 10.07 21.58
C ILE A 34 -11.71 8.92 20.87
N ILE A 35 -12.09 8.73 19.61
CA ILE A 35 -11.42 7.78 18.73
C ILE A 35 -10.51 8.57 17.80
N ILE A 36 -9.25 8.16 17.73
CA ILE A 36 -8.31 8.63 16.72
C ILE A 36 -7.73 7.39 16.04
N ASN A 37 -7.62 7.42 14.72
CA ASN A 37 -6.94 6.37 13.98
C ASN A 37 -5.51 6.23 14.50
N GLY A 38 -5.16 5.05 15.01
CA GLY A 38 -3.85 4.83 15.62
C GLY A 38 -2.73 4.96 14.58
N LYS A 39 -1.49 5.15 15.04
CA LYS A 39 -0.30 4.91 14.21
C LYS A 39 -0.35 3.45 13.76
N GLY A 40 -0.89 3.22 12.56
CA GLY A 40 -0.95 1.89 11.98
C GLY A 40 0.46 1.32 11.95
N TYR A 41 0.69 0.20 12.64
CA TYR A 41 1.83 -0.63 12.30
C TYR A 41 1.67 -0.94 10.80
N PRO A 42 2.64 -0.59 9.94
CA PRO A 42 2.52 -0.73 8.48
C PRO A 42 2.38 -2.18 8.00
N GLN A 43 2.19 -3.12 8.93
CA GLN A 43 2.17 -4.56 8.75
C GLN A 43 0.81 -5.19 9.10
N MET A 44 -0.17 -4.41 9.64
CA MET A 44 -1.50 -4.92 10.00
C MET A 44 -2.61 -4.07 9.36
N TYR A 45 -3.15 -4.56 8.25
CA TYR A 45 -4.15 -3.87 7.39
C TYR A 45 -5.60 -4.06 7.88
N LEU A 46 -5.86 -3.64 9.11
CA LEU A 46 -7.19 -3.31 9.64
C LEU A 46 -7.05 -1.92 10.29
N PRO A 47 -7.92 -0.93 10.03
CA PRO A 47 -7.84 0.33 10.75
C PRO A 47 -8.02 0.04 12.24
N LEU A 48 -6.92 0.13 12.98
CA LEU A 48 -6.93 0.00 14.42
C LEU A 48 -7.29 1.38 14.97
N PHE A 49 -8.59 1.60 15.09
CA PHE A 49 -9.11 2.78 15.77
C PHE A 49 -8.71 2.68 17.23
N GLN A 50 -7.90 3.63 17.69
CA GLN A 50 -7.47 3.69 19.08
C GLN A 50 -8.46 4.56 19.85
N VAL A 51 -8.83 4.11 21.05
CA VAL A 51 -9.75 4.82 21.95
C VAL A 51 -8.90 5.48 23.03
N TYR A 52 -9.09 6.78 23.20
CA TYR A 52 -8.34 7.60 24.14
C TYR A 52 -9.29 8.19 25.18
N ASP A 53 -8.93 8.09 26.46
CA ASP A 53 -9.58 8.84 27.53
C ASP A 53 -8.86 10.17 27.71
N VAL A 54 -9.43 11.24 27.16
CA VAL A 54 -8.84 12.59 27.16
C VAL A 54 -9.45 13.49 28.23
N THR A 55 -10.21 12.93 29.17
CA THR A 55 -10.94 13.67 30.21
C THR A 55 -10.02 14.64 30.96
N THR A 56 -8.85 14.19 31.40
CA THR A 56 -7.89 15.03 32.13
C THR A 56 -7.12 16.00 31.22
N PHE A 57 -7.09 15.74 29.92
CA PHE A 57 -6.37 16.56 28.95
C PHE A 57 -7.20 17.74 28.43
N LEU A 58 -8.53 17.73 28.63
CA LEU A 58 -9.43 18.78 28.13
C LEU A 58 -8.95 20.19 28.50
N SER A 59 -8.55 20.42 29.76
CA SER A 59 -8.07 21.72 30.23
C SER A 59 -6.65 22.07 29.78
N GLU A 60 -5.88 21.07 29.35
CA GLU A 60 -4.49 21.21 28.93
C GLU A 60 -4.36 21.33 27.40
N HIS A 61 -5.45 21.08 26.66
CA HIS A 61 -5.47 21.12 25.21
C HIS A 61 -5.21 22.54 24.68
N PRO A 62 -4.11 22.78 23.93
CA PRO A 62 -3.76 24.11 23.42
C PRO A 62 -4.81 24.73 22.49
N GLY A 63 -5.63 23.89 21.84
CA GLY A 63 -6.74 24.33 20.98
C GLY A 63 -8.04 24.65 21.74
N GLY A 64 -8.05 24.56 23.06
CA GLY A 64 -9.23 24.73 23.92
C GLY A 64 -10.01 23.42 24.12
N ALA A 65 -10.65 23.27 25.28
CA ALA A 65 -11.44 22.09 25.61
C ALA A 65 -12.59 21.88 24.62
N GLU A 66 -13.18 22.98 24.15
CA GLU A 66 -14.33 23.01 23.24
C GLU A 66 -14.04 22.29 21.93
N ALA A 67 -12.80 22.35 21.43
CA ALA A 67 -12.38 21.70 20.20
C ALA A 67 -12.39 20.15 20.31
N ILE A 68 -12.08 19.61 21.50
CA ILE A 68 -12.18 18.17 21.75
C ILE A 68 -13.63 17.78 22.04
N MET A 69 -14.35 18.61 22.78
CA MET A 69 -15.72 18.35 23.23
C MET A 69 -16.73 18.16 22.08
N GLU A 70 -16.49 18.75 20.91
CA GLU A 70 -17.28 18.49 19.69
C GLU A 70 -17.31 16.99 19.30
N PHE A 71 -16.22 16.29 19.60
CA PHE A 71 -15.99 14.88 19.26
C PHE A 71 -16.06 13.94 20.47
N ALA A 72 -16.50 14.42 21.64
CA ALA A 72 -16.68 13.57 22.82
C ALA A 72 -17.64 12.40 22.51
N GLY A 73 -17.19 11.17 22.78
CA GLY A 73 -17.89 9.93 22.47
C GLY A 73 -17.90 9.55 20.97
N LYS A 74 -17.07 10.19 20.15
CA LYS A 74 -17.09 10.04 18.67
C LYS A 74 -15.69 9.85 18.07
N ASP A 75 -15.68 9.64 16.76
CA ASP A 75 -14.48 9.63 15.94
C ASP A 75 -14.00 11.05 15.65
N ALA A 76 -12.83 11.38 16.19
CA ALA A 76 -12.15 12.67 16.04
C ALA A 76 -11.02 12.62 15.00
N THR A 77 -10.82 11.48 14.30
CA THR A 77 -9.68 11.26 13.40
C THR A 77 -9.50 12.38 12.38
N VAL A 78 -10.58 12.72 11.66
CA VAL A 78 -10.52 13.74 10.60
C VAL A 78 -10.18 15.11 11.19
N ALA A 79 -10.82 15.50 12.29
CA ALA A 79 -10.56 16.78 12.94
C ALA A 79 -9.12 16.86 13.51
N PHE A 80 -8.62 15.76 14.06
CA PHE A 80 -7.26 15.66 14.56
C PHE A 80 -6.23 15.79 13.43
N GLU A 81 -6.47 15.17 12.27
CA GLU A 81 -5.59 15.21 11.11
C GLU A 81 -5.63 16.56 10.37
N ASP A 82 -6.82 17.16 10.21
CA ASP A 82 -7.04 18.41 9.46
C ASP A 82 -6.40 19.63 10.13
N VAL A 83 -6.35 19.65 11.46
CA VAL A 83 -5.68 20.72 12.24
C VAL A 83 -4.15 20.67 12.08
N GLY A 84 -3.59 19.53 11.68
CA GLY A 84 -2.15 19.40 11.41
C GLY A 84 -1.29 19.36 12.67
N HIS A 85 -1.71 18.60 13.69
CA HIS A 85 -0.95 18.39 14.92
C HIS A 85 0.50 17.92 14.66
N SER A 86 1.44 18.39 15.50
CA SER A 86 2.86 18.03 15.39
C SER A 86 3.11 16.55 15.75
N LYS A 87 4.30 16.04 15.41
CA LYS A 87 4.70 14.67 15.78
C LYS A 87 4.68 14.46 17.29
N ASP A 88 5.15 15.45 18.05
CA ASP A 88 5.18 15.41 19.51
C ASP A 88 3.76 15.35 20.09
N ALA A 89 2.81 16.12 19.52
CA ALA A 89 1.40 16.06 19.92
C ALA A 89 0.78 14.67 19.63
N GLY A 90 1.18 14.02 18.54
CA GLY A 90 0.78 12.64 18.24
C GLY A 90 1.52 11.55 19.02
N GLU A 91 2.60 11.88 19.74
CA GLU A 91 3.25 10.98 20.71
C GLU A 91 2.61 11.13 22.10
N MET A 92 2.18 12.34 22.47
CA MET A 92 1.45 12.60 23.72
C MET A 92 0.11 11.85 23.81
N THR A 93 -0.53 11.51 22.69
CA THR A 93 -1.78 10.73 22.71
C THR A 93 -1.59 9.34 23.30
N GLU A 94 -0.37 8.78 23.27
CA GLU A 94 -0.08 7.44 23.80
C GLU A 94 -0.35 7.35 25.33
N GLU A 95 -0.23 8.46 26.07
CA GLU A 95 -0.52 8.53 27.51
C GLU A 95 -2.00 8.35 27.83
N TYR A 96 -2.88 8.64 26.87
CA TYR A 96 -4.33 8.62 27.03
C TYR A 96 -4.98 7.37 26.42
N LEU A 97 -4.18 6.46 25.85
CA LEU A 97 -4.66 5.27 25.15
C LEU A 97 -5.25 4.25 26.14
N ILE A 98 -6.53 3.89 25.94
CA ILE A 98 -7.24 2.93 26.81
C ILE A 98 -7.64 1.63 26.10
N GLY A 99 -7.61 1.61 24.77
CA GLY A 99 -7.95 0.42 24.01
C GLY A 99 -8.03 0.63 22.51
N ALA A 100 -8.55 -0.38 21.81
CA ALA A 100 -8.74 -0.37 20.37
C ALA A 100 -10.16 -0.83 20.01
N LYS A 101 -10.66 -0.31 18.89
CA LYS A 101 -11.92 -0.73 18.27
C LYS A 101 -11.62 -1.47 16.97
N PHE A 102 -12.14 -2.70 16.87
CA PHE A 102 -12.13 -3.47 15.62
C PHE A 102 -13.47 -3.30 14.90
N SER A 103 -13.41 -2.94 13.61
CA SER A 103 -14.58 -2.84 12.74
C SER A 103 -14.44 -3.87 11.62
N VAL A 104 -15.18 -4.97 11.70
CA VAL A 104 -15.36 -5.91 10.58
C VAL A 104 -16.75 -5.68 9.96
N CYS A 105 -16.79 -5.46 8.65
CA CYS A 105 -18.04 -5.29 7.91
C CYS A 105 -18.87 -6.59 7.98
N SER A 106 -20.13 -6.49 8.45
CA SER A 106 -21.04 -7.64 8.59
C SER A 106 -21.29 -8.40 7.27
N PHE A 107 -21.07 -7.76 6.12
CA PHE A 107 -21.23 -8.36 4.79
C PHE A 107 -20.11 -9.36 4.43
N CYS A 108 -18.92 -9.24 5.04
CA CYS A 108 -17.82 -10.17 4.78
C CYS A 108 -17.97 -11.51 5.54
N LEU A 109 -18.75 -11.54 6.62
CA LEU A 109 -18.95 -12.75 7.43
C LEU A 109 -19.88 -13.78 6.75
N SER A 110 -20.82 -13.35 5.91
CA SER A 110 -21.83 -14.25 5.34
C SER A 110 -21.34 -15.08 4.13
N ASN A 111 -20.18 -14.77 3.54
CA ASN A 111 -19.68 -15.43 2.33
C ASN A 111 -18.35 -16.19 2.52
N LEU A 112 -17.89 -16.35 3.76
CA LEU A 112 -16.65 -17.07 4.08
C LEU A 112 -16.96 -18.56 4.33
N GLN A 113 -17.03 -19.38 3.27
CA GLN A 113 -17.01 -20.84 3.44
C GLN A 113 -15.58 -21.30 3.78
N ILE A 114 -15.22 -21.27 5.07
CA ILE A 114 -14.02 -21.94 5.56
C ILE A 114 -14.37 -23.41 5.84
N ARG A 115 -13.75 -24.33 5.10
CA ARG A 115 -13.68 -25.75 5.47
C ARG A 115 -12.56 -25.94 6.49
N SER A 116 -12.90 -26.13 7.76
CA SER A 116 -12.17 -27.03 8.65
C SER A 116 -13.06 -27.44 9.83
N ASN A 117 -12.93 -28.71 10.22
CA ASN A 117 -13.72 -29.37 11.24
C ASN A 117 -13.54 -28.71 12.61
N LEU A 118 -14.61 -28.16 13.20
CA LEU A 118 -14.68 -27.95 14.64
C LEU A 118 -16.13 -28.10 15.13
N SER A 119 -16.30 -28.97 16.12
CA SER A 119 -17.56 -29.32 16.77
C SER A 119 -18.20 -28.12 17.46
N ILE A 120 -19.48 -27.90 17.18
CA ILE A 120 -20.32 -26.87 17.79
C ILE A 120 -20.68 -27.32 19.22
N MET A 121 -20.34 -26.50 20.22
CA MET A 121 -21.05 -26.49 21.50
C MET A 121 -21.78 -25.16 21.61
N ASP A 122 -23.10 -25.24 21.73
CA ASP A 122 -24.00 -24.09 21.84
C ASP A 122 -23.80 -23.33 23.16
N GLY A 123 -23.74 -22.00 23.08
CA GLY A 123 -23.90 -21.12 24.24
C GLY A 123 -23.05 -19.85 24.17
N PHE A 124 -23.69 -18.75 23.78
CA PHE A 124 -23.31 -17.33 24.00
C PHE A 124 -21.80 -17.01 24.17
N GLY A 125 -21.18 -16.43 23.13
CA GLY A 125 -19.86 -15.79 23.25
C GLY A 125 -19.20 -15.64 21.89
N GLU A 126 -18.71 -14.43 21.59
CA GLU A 126 -18.08 -14.05 20.33
C GLU A 126 -16.99 -15.05 19.88
N ILE A 127 -17.01 -15.38 18.59
CA ILE A 127 -15.92 -16.13 17.95
C ILE A 127 -14.79 -15.13 17.66
N THR A 128 -13.75 -15.14 18.50
CA THR A 128 -12.49 -14.48 18.17
C THR A 128 -11.77 -15.29 17.09
N VAL A 129 -12.08 -15.01 15.81
CA VAL A 129 -11.24 -15.51 14.71
C VAL A 129 -10.01 -14.62 14.66
N ALA A 130 -8.90 -15.09 15.24
CA ALA A 130 -7.58 -14.54 14.94
C ALA A 130 -7.26 -14.85 13.48
N LEU A 131 -7.76 -13.99 12.59
CA LEU A 131 -7.43 -13.98 11.18
C LEU A 131 -5.98 -13.54 11.04
N ASN A 132 -5.04 -14.49 11.16
CA ASN A 132 -3.68 -14.34 10.67
C ASN A 132 -3.73 -14.30 9.13
N VAL A 133 -4.21 -13.20 8.57
CA VAL A 133 -4.12 -12.93 7.14
C VAL A 133 -2.74 -12.34 6.90
N PHE A 134 -1.78 -13.22 6.64
CA PHE A 134 -0.51 -12.84 6.05
C PHE A 134 -0.79 -12.30 4.65
N TRP A 135 -0.86 -10.98 4.50
CA TRP A 135 -0.79 -10.34 3.19
C TRP A 135 0.68 -10.38 2.75
N GLU A 136 1.09 -11.46 2.09
CA GLU A 136 2.32 -11.46 1.31
C GLU A 136 2.10 -10.55 0.10
N TYR A 137 2.46 -9.27 0.22
CA TYR A 137 2.98 -8.57 -0.94
C TYR A 137 4.02 -9.48 -1.57
N VAL A 138 4.04 -9.64 -2.90
CA VAL A 138 5.24 -10.14 -3.60
C VAL A 138 6.27 -9.01 -3.53
N GLY A 139 6.73 -8.74 -2.32
CA GLY A 139 7.73 -7.73 -2.02
C GLY A 139 9.11 -8.33 -2.19
N TRP A 140 10.10 -7.55 -1.77
CA TRP A 140 11.49 -8.00 -1.77
C TRP A 140 11.63 -9.37 -1.07
N ARG A 141 11.01 -9.59 0.10
CA ARG A 141 11.14 -10.84 0.88
C ARG A 141 10.92 -12.11 0.06
N GLN A 142 9.99 -12.09 -0.91
CA GLN A 142 9.66 -13.26 -1.74
C GLN A 142 10.48 -13.35 -3.05
N THR A 143 10.99 -12.23 -3.56
CA THR A 143 11.71 -12.18 -4.85
C THR A 143 13.22 -12.06 -4.70
N ALA A 144 13.68 -11.78 -3.47
CA ALA A 144 15.04 -11.47 -3.11
C ALA A 144 16.08 -12.47 -3.59
N GLY A 145 15.87 -13.71 -3.16
CA GLY A 145 16.80 -14.80 -3.40
C GLY A 145 16.87 -15.16 -4.88
N ALA A 146 15.78 -14.95 -5.63
CA ALA A 146 15.74 -15.31 -7.05
C ALA A 146 16.73 -14.49 -7.88
N VAL A 147 16.87 -13.19 -7.61
CA VAL A 147 17.81 -12.32 -8.33
C VAL A 147 19.26 -12.70 -8.05
N GLY A 148 19.60 -12.94 -6.77
CA GLY A 148 20.94 -13.39 -6.39
C GLY A 148 21.30 -14.74 -7.01
N VAL A 149 20.40 -15.71 -6.93
CA VAL A 149 20.60 -17.04 -7.55
C VAL A 149 20.76 -16.94 -9.07
N ALA A 150 19.97 -16.10 -9.74
CA ALA A 150 20.10 -15.88 -11.17
C ALA A 150 21.44 -15.22 -11.52
N TRP A 151 21.88 -14.24 -10.73
CA TRP A 151 23.15 -13.54 -10.92
C TRP A 151 24.36 -14.47 -10.73
N ASP A 152 24.38 -15.25 -9.65
CA ASP A 152 25.40 -16.25 -9.40
C ASP A 152 25.47 -17.26 -10.55
N LYS A 153 24.31 -17.64 -11.09
CA LYS A 153 24.24 -18.54 -12.25
C LYS A 153 24.80 -17.89 -13.52
N ILE A 154 24.44 -16.65 -13.83
CA ILE A 154 24.97 -15.87 -14.96
C ILE A 154 26.51 -15.83 -14.92
N GLN A 155 27.08 -15.56 -13.74
CA GLN A 155 28.53 -15.52 -13.55
C GLN A 155 29.16 -16.92 -13.67
N SER A 156 28.57 -17.92 -13.01
CA SER A 156 29.11 -19.30 -13.01
C SER A 156 29.07 -19.97 -14.38
N ASP A 157 28.02 -19.71 -15.18
CA ASP A 157 27.84 -20.27 -16.51
C ASP A 157 28.65 -19.49 -17.57
N GLY A 158 29.22 -18.33 -17.22
CA GLY A 158 29.97 -17.49 -18.15
C GLY A 158 29.11 -16.98 -19.31
N ILE A 159 27.86 -16.58 -19.04
CA ILE A 159 26.90 -16.18 -20.08
C ILE A 159 27.41 -14.98 -20.90
N LEU A 160 28.22 -14.12 -20.28
CA LEU A 160 28.84 -12.95 -20.91
C LEU A 160 30.37 -13.08 -20.87
N PRO A 161 30.96 -13.97 -21.69
CA PRO A 161 32.38 -14.32 -21.59
C PRO A 161 33.33 -13.18 -21.98
N GLU A 162 32.82 -12.15 -22.66
CA GLU A 162 33.58 -10.97 -23.08
C GLU A 162 33.82 -9.97 -21.94
N TYR A 163 33.09 -10.11 -20.83
CA TYR A 163 33.19 -9.22 -19.68
C TYR A 163 33.95 -9.91 -18.55
N SER A 164 35.08 -9.34 -18.14
CA SER A 164 35.89 -9.85 -17.03
C SER A 164 35.31 -9.52 -15.66
N GLU A 165 34.52 -8.45 -15.57
CA GLU A 165 33.87 -7.99 -14.34
C GLU A 165 32.40 -7.69 -14.66
N LEU A 166 31.50 -8.37 -13.96
CA LEU A 166 30.07 -8.09 -13.95
C LEU A 166 29.71 -7.61 -12.56
N ASN A 167 29.16 -6.41 -12.45
CA ASN A 167 28.75 -5.83 -11.18
C ASN A 167 27.23 -5.66 -11.11
N LEU A 168 26.65 -5.94 -9.96
CA LEU A 168 25.23 -5.76 -9.66
C LEU A 168 25.09 -4.83 -8.47
N THR A 169 24.44 -3.68 -8.67
CA THR A 169 24.16 -2.67 -7.64
C THR A 169 22.66 -2.40 -7.54
N TRP A 170 22.21 -1.68 -6.51
CA TRP A 170 20.81 -1.64 -6.12
C TRP A 170 20.41 -0.48 -5.17
N VAL A 171 19.16 0.03 -5.21
CA VAL A 171 18.60 1.13 -4.36
C VAL A 171 17.12 0.93 -3.93
N ILE A 172 16.79 0.99 -2.62
CA ILE A 172 15.51 0.67 -1.91
C ILE A 172 14.79 1.97 -2.00
N SER A 173 13.91 2.05 -2.99
CA SER A 173 13.04 3.19 -3.10
C SER A 173 11.87 3.15 -2.13
N GLU A 174 11.45 1.98 -1.63
CA GLU A 174 10.14 1.83 -0.95
C GLU A 174 9.03 2.43 -1.81
N CYS A 175 9.20 2.33 -3.13
CA CYS A 175 8.35 2.95 -4.13
C CYS A 175 8.26 4.50 -4.04
N ASP A 176 9.26 5.14 -3.44
CA ASP A 176 9.43 6.59 -3.47
C ASP A 176 9.94 7.06 -4.84
N ASN A 177 9.14 7.94 -5.47
CA ASN A 177 9.41 8.53 -6.78
C ASN A 177 10.77 9.26 -6.85
N THR A 178 11.14 9.94 -5.77
CA THR A 178 12.37 10.73 -5.68
C THR A 178 13.60 9.84 -5.60
N VAL A 179 13.50 8.76 -4.83
CA VAL A 179 14.60 7.80 -4.66
C VAL A 179 14.85 7.03 -5.95
N ASP A 180 13.80 6.53 -6.62
CA ASP A 180 13.93 5.83 -7.90
C ASP A 180 14.54 6.75 -8.98
N ALA A 181 14.00 7.97 -9.14
CA ALA A 181 14.50 8.93 -10.11
C ALA A 181 15.96 9.32 -9.83
N GLY A 182 16.30 9.61 -8.56
CA GLY A 182 17.65 9.98 -8.14
C GLY A 182 18.67 8.88 -8.44
N ALA A 183 18.34 7.62 -8.16
CA ALA A 183 19.21 6.48 -8.42
C ALA A 183 19.50 6.31 -9.93
N ILE A 184 18.48 6.42 -10.77
CA ILE A 184 18.65 6.30 -12.23
C ILE A 184 19.51 7.43 -12.77
N ILE A 185 19.31 8.67 -12.31
CA ILE A 185 20.15 9.81 -12.70
C ILE A 185 21.63 9.55 -12.33
N GLU A 186 21.87 9.05 -11.12
CA GLU A 186 23.22 8.74 -10.66
C GLU A 186 23.86 7.63 -11.50
N TRP A 187 23.15 6.53 -11.73
CA TRP A 187 23.64 5.38 -12.48
C TRP A 187 23.89 5.68 -13.95
N ALA A 188 22.99 6.44 -14.59
CA ALA A 188 23.19 6.91 -15.96
C ALA A 188 24.45 7.77 -16.10
N ARG A 189 24.76 8.60 -15.08
CA ARG A 189 25.98 9.43 -15.06
C ARG A 189 27.25 8.64 -14.76
N ASN A 190 27.13 7.56 -13.99
CA ASN A 190 28.26 6.73 -13.57
C ASN A 190 28.58 5.58 -14.53
N GLY A 191 27.91 5.51 -15.68
CA GLY A 191 28.18 4.51 -16.72
C GLY A 191 27.73 3.10 -16.36
N VAL A 192 26.65 2.97 -15.59
CA VAL A 192 25.93 1.68 -15.50
C VAL A 192 25.40 1.34 -16.89
N ASP A 193 25.33 0.05 -17.25
CA ASP A 193 24.90 -0.36 -18.60
C ASP A 193 23.37 -0.45 -18.75
N VAL A 194 22.67 -0.93 -17.72
CA VAL A 194 21.22 -1.18 -17.75
C VAL A 194 20.63 -1.12 -16.34
N VAL A 195 19.40 -0.63 -16.21
CA VAL A 195 18.62 -0.69 -14.97
C VAL A 195 17.51 -1.73 -15.05
N LEU A 196 17.43 -2.58 -14.03
CA LEU A 196 16.35 -3.56 -13.87
C LEU A 196 15.38 -3.08 -12.77
N GLY A 197 14.34 -2.34 -13.17
CA GLY A 197 13.36 -1.73 -12.27
C GLY A 197 12.85 -0.38 -12.81
N PRO A 198 12.06 0.35 -12.01
CA PRO A 198 11.53 -0.06 -10.72
C PRO A 198 10.44 -1.15 -10.84
N ALA A 199 10.25 -1.91 -9.75
CA ALA A 199 9.28 -3.00 -9.67
C ALA A 199 7.94 -2.56 -9.09
N CYS A 200 7.88 -1.33 -8.61
CA CYS A 200 6.74 -0.82 -7.88
C CYS A 200 5.51 -0.77 -8.78
N PRO A 201 4.36 -1.22 -8.26
CA PRO A 201 3.12 -1.09 -9.00
C PRO A 201 2.87 0.39 -9.28
N PRO A 202 2.24 0.71 -10.41
CA PRO A 202 2.11 2.08 -10.91
C PRO A 202 1.24 3.03 -10.09
N CYS A 203 0.79 2.62 -8.90
CA CYS A 203 -0.02 3.43 -8.00
C CYS A 203 0.61 3.37 -6.62
N THR A 204 1.78 3.98 -6.48
CA THR A 204 2.36 4.14 -5.16
C THR A 204 1.60 5.21 -4.38
N LEU A 205 1.51 4.94 -3.08
CA LEU A 205 1.11 5.80 -1.97
C LEU A 205 1.22 7.29 -2.30
N LEU A 206 0.07 7.96 -2.21
CA LEU A 206 0.01 9.36 -1.81
C LEU A 206 0.53 9.45 -0.36
N THR A 207 1.80 9.15 -0.11
CA THR A 207 2.41 9.68 1.10
C THR A 207 2.51 11.19 0.88
N LYS A 208 2.20 11.98 1.91
CA LYS A 208 2.14 13.47 1.91
C LYS A 208 3.39 14.20 1.38
N LYS A 209 4.39 13.49 0.83
CA LYS A 209 5.61 14.00 0.20
C LYS A 209 5.64 13.96 -1.34
N SER A 210 4.76 13.21 -2.03
CA SER A 210 4.79 13.14 -3.50
C SER A 210 3.55 13.74 -4.13
N VAL A 211 3.70 14.94 -4.68
CA VAL A 211 2.65 15.74 -5.36
C VAL A 211 2.35 15.24 -6.77
N SER A 212 2.99 14.14 -7.23
CA SER A 212 2.74 13.55 -8.53
C SER A 212 1.98 12.23 -8.37
N ASN A 213 0.74 12.18 -8.88
CA ASN A 213 -0.09 10.99 -9.07
C ASN A 213 0.52 9.95 -10.06
N GLN A 214 1.84 9.90 -10.17
CA GLN A 214 2.57 9.16 -11.18
C GLN A 214 3.33 8.01 -10.53
N SER A 215 3.16 6.83 -11.11
CA SER A 215 3.98 5.62 -10.90
C SER A 215 5.47 5.93 -10.86
N THR A 216 6.21 5.28 -9.97
CA THR A 216 7.68 5.38 -9.99
C THR A 216 8.25 4.90 -11.33
N ALA A 217 7.64 3.89 -11.96
CA ALA A 217 8.04 3.39 -13.27
C ALA A 217 7.78 4.42 -14.40
N VAL A 218 6.74 5.24 -14.29
CA VAL A 218 6.46 6.33 -15.25
C VAL A 218 7.53 7.40 -15.14
N ILE A 219 7.79 7.89 -13.92
CA ILE A 219 8.82 8.91 -13.69
C ILE A 219 10.19 8.39 -14.09
N SER A 220 10.51 7.15 -13.71
CA SER A 220 11.77 6.48 -14.08
C SER A 220 11.91 6.34 -15.59
N GLY A 221 10.81 6.08 -16.30
CA GLY A 221 10.80 6.01 -17.76
C GLY A 221 11.15 7.33 -18.42
N VAL A 222 10.61 8.45 -17.92
CA VAL A 222 10.96 9.80 -18.40
C VAL A 222 12.44 10.12 -18.15
N VAL A 223 12.96 9.73 -16.97
CA VAL A 223 14.39 9.90 -16.67
C VAL A 223 15.25 9.05 -17.61
N ALA A 224 14.86 7.79 -17.83
CA ALA A 224 15.57 6.87 -18.71
C ALA A 224 15.58 7.36 -20.16
N GLU A 225 14.47 7.93 -20.65
CA GLU A 225 14.40 8.57 -21.97
C GLU A 225 15.37 9.76 -22.05
N TYR A 226 15.35 10.66 -21.06
CA TYR A 226 16.19 11.86 -21.05
C TYR A 226 17.69 11.54 -21.12
N PHE A 227 18.13 10.50 -20.41
CA PHE A 227 19.53 10.05 -20.45
C PHE A 227 19.84 9.07 -21.60
N ASN A 228 18.85 8.73 -22.44
CA ASN A 228 18.94 7.66 -23.44
C ASN A 228 19.52 6.36 -22.85
N PHE A 229 18.95 5.95 -21.73
CA PHE A 229 19.50 4.93 -20.86
C PHE A 229 18.55 3.72 -20.77
N PRO A 230 19.00 2.48 -21.08
CA PRO A 230 18.10 1.34 -21.18
C PRO A 230 17.60 0.89 -19.81
N MET A 231 16.28 0.67 -19.75
CA MET A 231 15.61 0.27 -18.53
C MET A 231 14.61 -0.88 -18.76
N VAL A 232 14.66 -1.87 -17.88
CA VAL A 232 13.77 -3.04 -17.91
C VAL A 232 12.92 -3.06 -16.65
N ILE A 233 11.66 -2.67 -16.75
CA ILE A 233 10.71 -2.75 -15.64
C ILE A 233 10.23 -4.19 -15.50
N TRP A 234 10.04 -4.68 -14.26
CA TRP A 234 9.63 -6.07 -14.01
C TRP A 234 8.44 -6.19 -13.06
N ALA A 235 7.73 -5.08 -12.83
CA ALA A 235 6.58 -5.03 -11.94
C ALA A 235 5.52 -6.08 -12.31
N PRO A 236 4.82 -6.69 -11.33
CA PRO A 236 3.79 -7.70 -11.59
C PRO A 236 2.66 -7.20 -12.49
N THR A 237 2.37 -5.89 -12.59
CA THR A 237 1.49 -5.28 -13.60
C THR A 237 1.87 -3.81 -13.70
N PHE A 238 2.08 -3.29 -14.91
CA PHE A 238 2.44 -1.89 -15.13
C PHE A 238 1.44 -1.16 -16.03
N SER A 239 1.50 0.17 -16.01
CA SER A 239 0.61 1.04 -16.78
C SER A 239 0.82 0.88 -18.29
N SER A 240 -0.26 0.76 -19.05
CA SER A 240 -0.25 0.71 -20.52
C SER A 240 0.45 1.91 -21.16
N VAL A 241 0.50 3.07 -20.48
CA VAL A 241 1.22 4.28 -20.93
C VAL A 241 2.70 3.99 -21.22
N LEU A 242 3.32 3.07 -20.47
CA LEU A 242 4.74 2.72 -20.63
C LEU A 242 5.01 1.85 -21.88
N LEU A 243 3.97 1.46 -22.63
CA LEU A 243 4.11 0.77 -23.91
C LEU A 243 4.28 1.74 -25.09
N SER A 244 4.14 3.05 -24.87
CA SER A 244 4.38 4.05 -25.91
C SER A 244 5.86 4.07 -26.25
N ALA A 245 6.22 3.57 -27.44
CA ALA A 245 7.60 3.60 -27.92
C ALA A 245 8.06 5.02 -28.28
N ASP A 246 7.12 5.94 -28.52
CA ASP A 246 7.41 7.34 -28.80
C ASP A 246 7.78 8.09 -27.51
N ASP A 247 7.09 7.80 -26.40
CA ASP A 247 7.33 8.46 -25.10
C ASP A 247 8.37 7.73 -24.23
N TYR A 248 8.54 6.41 -24.41
CA TYR A 248 9.44 5.58 -23.60
C TYR A 248 10.32 4.67 -24.47
N PRO A 249 11.14 5.22 -25.38
CA PRO A 249 11.90 4.45 -26.37
C PRO A 249 12.99 3.55 -25.77
N THR A 250 13.44 3.82 -24.54
CA THR A 250 14.51 3.07 -23.86
C THR A 250 13.98 2.05 -22.86
N MET A 251 12.67 1.83 -22.85
CA MET A 251 12.02 0.95 -21.89
C MET A 251 11.56 -0.37 -22.50
N MET A 252 11.69 -1.44 -21.72
CA MET A 252 10.99 -2.70 -21.98
C MET A 252 10.44 -3.30 -20.69
N ALA A 253 9.48 -4.20 -20.83
CA ALA A 253 8.94 -4.97 -19.71
C ALA A 253 8.80 -6.44 -20.13
N PRO A 254 9.25 -7.42 -19.31
CA PRO A 254 9.00 -8.83 -19.55
C PRO A 254 7.68 -9.31 -18.93
N THR A 255 6.96 -8.43 -18.22
CA THR A 255 5.67 -8.72 -17.57
C THR A 255 4.49 -8.16 -18.35
N TRP A 256 3.26 -8.42 -17.91
CA TRP A 256 2.04 -7.95 -18.57
C TRP A 256 1.67 -6.50 -18.20
N SER A 257 1.11 -5.75 -19.16
CA SER A 257 0.56 -4.41 -18.93
C SER A 257 -0.92 -4.47 -18.53
N SER A 258 -1.43 -3.37 -17.96
CA SER A 258 -2.85 -3.21 -17.63
C SER A 258 -3.77 -3.40 -18.85
N ILE A 259 -3.37 -2.91 -20.03
CA ILE A 259 -4.15 -3.07 -21.28
C ILE A 259 -4.22 -4.54 -21.73
N SER A 260 -3.17 -5.32 -21.47
CA SER A 260 -3.17 -6.75 -21.79
C SER A 260 -4.20 -7.51 -20.94
N GLN A 261 -4.31 -7.16 -19.66
CA GLN A 261 -5.32 -7.71 -18.77
C GLN A 261 -6.73 -7.26 -19.16
N ALA A 262 -6.92 -5.97 -19.45
CA ALA A 262 -8.19 -5.43 -19.90
C ALA A 262 -8.70 -6.11 -21.18
N ARG A 263 -7.83 -6.29 -22.18
CA ARG A 263 -8.16 -7.03 -23.42
C ARG A 263 -8.54 -8.48 -23.14
N THR A 264 -7.80 -9.15 -22.26
CA THR A 264 -8.10 -10.53 -21.87
C THR A 264 -9.49 -10.63 -21.23
N LEU A 265 -9.85 -9.66 -20.38
CA LEU A 265 -11.15 -9.60 -19.74
C LEU A 265 -12.28 -9.34 -20.76
N ALA A 266 -12.07 -8.43 -21.70
CA ALA A 266 -13.03 -8.18 -22.79
C ALA A 266 -13.26 -9.43 -23.65
N LEU A 267 -12.19 -10.15 -24.02
CA LEU A 267 -12.29 -11.41 -24.76
C LEU A 267 -13.03 -12.51 -23.98
N LEU A 268 -12.92 -12.53 -22.65
CA LEU A 268 -13.70 -13.43 -21.81
C LEU A 268 -15.19 -13.08 -21.88
N PHE A 269 -15.54 -11.80 -21.79
CA PHE A 269 -16.94 -11.35 -21.91
C PHE A 269 -17.53 -11.76 -23.26
N GLU A 270 -16.80 -11.55 -24.34
CA GLU A 270 -17.21 -11.95 -25.69
C GLU A 270 -17.38 -13.46 -25.80
N ARG A 271 -16.39 -14.24 -25.35
CA ARG A 271 -16.40 -15.71 -25.44
C ARG A 271 -17.59 -16.33 -24.73
N TYR A 272 -18.00 -15.77 -23.59
CA TYR A 272 -19.12 -16.26 -22.80
C TYR A 272 -20.44 -15.50 -23.05
N ARG A 273 -20.46 -14.58 -24.02
CA ARG A 273 -21.62 -13.74 -24.38
C ARG A 273 -22.19 -12.97 -23.18
N TRP A 274 -21.33 -12.44 -22.33
CA TRP A 274 -21.73 -11.53 -21.25
C TRP A 274 -21.84 -10.11 -21.81
N SER A 275 -23.08 -9.66 -22.05
CA SER A 275 -23.37 -8.33 -22.59
C SER A 275 -23.63 -7.27 -21.51
N GLU A 276 -23.91 -7.69 -20.28
CA GLU A 276 -24.17 -6.82 -19.14
C GLU A 276 -23.23 -7.22 -18.01
N VAL A 277 -22.21 -6.40 -17.76
CA VAL A 277 -21.21 -6.65 -16.72
C VAL A 277 -21.15 -5.44 -15.80
N ALA A 278 -21.32 -5.68 -14.50
CA ALA A 278 -21.05 -4.69 -13.47
C ALA A 278 -19.63 -4.90 -12.94
N VAL A 279 -18.74 -3.93 -13.15
CA VAL A 279 -17.38 -3.99 -12.60
C VAL A 279 -17.33 -3.18 -11.32
N VAL A 280 -17.11 -3.86 -10.20
CA VAL A 280 -16.95 -3.23 -8.89
C VAL A 280 -15.46 -3.13 -8.60
N TYR A 281 -14.97 -1.90 -8.49
CA TYR A 281 -13.58 -1.61 -8.17
C TYR A 281 -13.51 -0.51 -7.11
N TYR A 282 -12.44 -0.54 -6.32
CA TYR A 282 -12.21 0.46 -5.30
C TYR A 282 -11.40 1.61 -5.88
N THR A 283 -12.00 2.79 -5.98
CA THR A 283 -11.26 4.03 -6.24
C THR A 283 -10.68 4.51 -4.91
N ALA A 284 -9.36 4.71 -4.87
CA ALA A 284 -8.72 5.28 -3.69
C ALA A 284 -9.29 6.68 -3.43
N ARG A 285 -10.03 6.84 -2.33
CA ARG A 285 -10.49 8.16 -1.84
C ARG A 285 -9.64 8.73 -0.72
N ILE A 286 -8.65 7.97 -0.24
CA ILE A 286 -7.79 8.33 0.89
C ILE A 286 -6.36 7.86 0.59
N ASP A 287 -5.40 8.72 0.91
CA ASP A 287 -3.95 8.55 0.80
C ASP A 287 -3.40 7.23 1.37
N ALA A 288 -4.13 6.62 2.31
CA ALA A 288 -3.75 5.41 3.02
C ALA A 288 -3.84 4.12 2.19
N ILE A 289 -4.63 4.10 1.10
CA ILE A 289 -4.79 2.92 0.24
C ILE A 289 -4.76 3.34 -1.24
N PRO A 290 -3.57 3.60 -1.82
CA PRO A 290 -3.44 3.83 -3.25
C PRO A 290 -3.84 2.54 -3.99
N ARG A 291 -4.91 2.58 -4.79
CA ARG A 291 -5.31 1.44 -5.63
C ARG A 291 -5.46 1.89 -7.07
N CYS A 292 -4.89 1.07 -7.95
CA CYS A 292 -4.87 1.28 -9.38
C CYS A 292 -6.24 1.02 -10.00
N SER A 293 -6.82 2.04 -10.61
CA SER A 293 -7.91 1.88 -11.59
C SER A 293 -7.39 1.56 -12.99
N LEU A 294 -6.09 1.30 -13.20
CA LEU A 294 -5.50 1.18 -14.55
C LEU A 294 -6.14 0.12 -15.43
N ILE A 295 -6.40 -1.08 -14.88
CA ILE A 295 -7.10 -2.13 -15.63
C ILE A 295 -8.51 -1.67 -15.98
N ILE A 296 -9.17 -0.94 -15.09
CA ILE A 296 -10.52 -0.40 -15.33
C ILE A 296 -10.48 0.71 -16.37
N ALA A 297 -9.55 1.65 -16.29
CA ALA A 297 -9.38 2.71 -17.27
C ALA A 297 -9.07 2.14 -18.67
N ASP A 298 -8.16 1.17 -18.76
CA ASP A 298 -7.87 0.47 -20.02
C ASP A 298 -9.05 -0.39 -20.50
N LEU A 299 -9.84 -0.96 -19.58
CA LEU A 299 -11.05 -1.72 -19.91
C LEU A 299 -12.15 -0.79 -20.43
N GLU A 300 -12.36 0.38 -19.82
CA GLU A 300 -13.30 1.39 -20.28
C GLU A 300 -12.95 1.86 -21.69
N VAL A 301 -11.68 2.20 -21.94
CA VAL A 301 -11.19 2.55 -23.28
C VAL A 301 -11.40 1.40 -24.26
N GLY A 302 -11.04 0.17 -23.86
CA GLY A 302 -11.17 -1.02 -24.70
C GLY A 302 -12.61 -1.34 -25.07
N LEU A 303 -13.54 -1.29 -24.11
CA LEU A 303 -14.96 -1.60 -24.30
C LEU A 303 -15.67 -0.54 -25.14
N CYS A 304 -15.26 0.73 -25.07
CA CYS A 304 -15.82 1.79 -25.91
C CYS A 304 -15.57 1.57 -27.42
N CYS A 305 -14.58 0.75 -27.79
CA CYS A 305 -14.31 0.42 -29.19
C CYS A 305 -15.13 -0.78 -29.72
N PHE A 306 -15.90 -1.48 -28.87
CA PHE A 306 -16.70 -2.66 -29.26
C PHE A 306 -18.21 -2.40 -29.35
N THR A 307 -18.67 -1.17 -29.05
CA THR A 307 -20.05 -0.71 -29.28
C THR A 307 -20.18 0.04 -30.60
#